data_AF-A0A2D5ZZH7-F1
#
_entry.id   AF-A0A2D5ZZH7-F1
#
_cell.length_a   1.000
_cell.length_b   1.000
_cell.length_c   1.000
_cell.angle_alpha   90.00
_cell.angle_beta   90.00
_cell.angle_gamma   90.00
#
_symmetry.space_group_name_H-M   'P 1'
#
loop_
_entity.id
_entity.type
_entity.pdbx_description
1 polymer ?
#
loop_
_entity_poly.entity_id
_entity_poly.type
_entity_poly.pdbx_seq_one_letter_code
_entity_poly.pdbx_strand_id
1 'polypeptide(L)'
;MFRRLIGISLVSIVAAGCATSSNFFKLRQHEDVVLSNGLKVILVPDASLPYFSMNLLVKAGAVNDPEAKDGLASLVANLLEKGTEKRSATELATALEQIGASFSAS
;
A
#
# COMPACT_ATOMS: atom_id res chain seq x y z
N MET A 1 0.20 70.84 -8.24
CA MET A 1 0.22 71.68 -9.47
C MET A 1 0.84 70.80 -10.56
N PHE A 2 0.16 69.84 -11.19
CA PHE A 2 -0.77 69.84 -12.33
C PHE A 2 -1.25 68.37 -12.43
N ARG A 3 -2.48 67.92 -12.14
CA ARG A 3 -3.79 68.01 -12.83
C ARG A 3 -3.79 67.66 -14.34
N ARG A 4 -4.61 66.63 -14.65
CA ARG A 4 -5.45 66.39 -15.87
C ARG A 4 -4.78 65.63 -17.03
N LEU A 5 -5.38 64.70 -17.80
CA LEU A 5 -6.73 64.16 -18.04
C LEU A 5 -6.60 62.87 -18.92
N ILE A 6 -7.53 61.90 -18.78
CA ILE A 6 -8.24 61.11 -19.84
C ILE A 6 -7.39 60.35 -20.90
N GLY A 7 -7.58 59.07 -21.21
CA GLY A 7 -8.66 58.11 -20.93
C GLY A 7 -8.49 56.85 -21.81
N ILE A 8 -9.57 56.05 -21.86
CA ILE A 8 -9.81 54.85 -22.71
C ILE A 8 -9.51 53.49 -22.04
N SER A 9 -10.51 53.08 -21.24
CA SER A 9 -11.27 51.82 -21.29
C SER A 9 -10.76 50.62 -22.12
N LEU A 10 -11.06 49.44 -21.57
CA LEU A 10 -11.15 48.11 -22.20
C LEU A 10 -9.82 47.39 -22.46
N VAL A 11 -9.51 46.43 -21.59
CA VAL A 11 -9.81 45.02 -21.85
C VAL A 11 -9.63 44.27 -20.52
N SER A 12 -10.75 43.93 -19.92
CA SER A 12 -10.82 42.89 -18.90
C SER A 12 -10.54 41.56 -19.57
N ILE A 13 -9.27 41.16 -19.65
CA ILE A 13 -8.98 39.73 -19.68
C ILE A 13 -9.18 39.27 -18.23
N VAL A 14 -10.43 38.87 -17.96
CA VAL A 14 -10.69 37.82 -17.00
C VAL A 14 -9.97 36.59 -17.57
N ALA A 15 -8.68 36.51 -17.28
CA ALA A 15 -8.05 35.22 -17.14
C ALA A 15 -8.74 34.62 -15.93
N ALA A 16 -9.81 33.89 -16.19
CA ALA A 16 -10.26 32.82 -15.34
C ALA A 16 -9.04 31.90 -15.18
N GLY A 17 -8.18 32.26 -14.24
CA GLY A 17 -7.31 31.34 -13.54
C GLY A 17 -8.28 30.42 -12.83
N CYS A 18 -8.77 29.44 -13.59
CA CYS A 18 -9.29 28.20 -13.08
C CYS A 18 -8.23 27.76 -12.08
N ALA A 19 -8.51 28.00 -10.80
CA ALA A 19 -7.84 27.28 -9.74
C ALA A 19 -8.23 25.83 -10.01
N THR A 20 -7.43 25.17 -10.86
CA THR A 20 -7.33 23.73 -10.90
C THR A 20 -6.91 23.37 -9.50
N SER A 21 -7.90 23.14 -8.65
CA SER A 21 -7.75 22.34 -7.47
C SER A 21 -7.35 20.97 -8.00
N SER A 22 -6.04 20.80 -8.24
CA SER A 22 -5.44 19.50 -8.21
C SER A 22 -5.74 19.03 -6.79
N ASN A 23 -6.80 18.25 -6.64
CA ASN A 23 -6.97 17.40 -5.48
C ASN A 23 -5.76 16.46 -5.52
N PHE A 24 -4.65 16.93 -4.96
CA PHE A 24 -3.47 16.15 -4.72
C PHE A 24 -3.96 14.99 -3.88
N PHE A 25 -3.85 13.78 -4.44
CA PHE A 25 -4.06 12.55 -3.70
C PHE A 25 -3.10 12.58 -2.51
N LYS A 26 -3.61 12.97 -1.35
CA LYS A 26 -2.82 13.12 -0.14
C LYS A 26 -2.55 11.71 0.35
N LEU A 27 -1.33 11.23 0.12
CA LEU A 27 -0.88 9.97 0.65
C LEU A 27 -1.08 9.96 2.16
N ARG A 28 -1.65 8.87 2.66
CA ARG A 28 -1.83 8.66 4.09
C ARG A 28 -0.46 8.67 4.75
N GLN A 29 -0.37 9.30 5.93
CA GLN A 29 0.86 9.26 6.71
C GLN A 29 1.15 7.82 7.10
N HIS A 30 2.41 7.41 6.96
CA HIS A 30 2.88 6.07 7.31
C HIS A 30 4.09 6.20 8.25
N GLU A 31 4.29 5.20 9.08
CA GLU A 31 5.42 5.08 9.97
C GLU A 31 6.30 3.91 9.53
N ASP A 32 7.58 4.19 9.28
CA ASP A 32 8.58 3.20 8.91
C ASP A 32 9.37 2.78 10.17
N VAL A 33 9.31 1.50 10.51
CA VAL A 33 10.08 0.91 11.61
C VAL A 33 10.98 -0.18 11.07
N VAL A 34 12.27 -0.14 11.43
CA VAL A 34 13.21 -1.23 11.16
C VAL A 34 13.40 -2.01 12.45
N LEU A 35 13.01 -3.29 12.43
CA LEU A 35 13.20 -4.19 13.56
C LEU A 35 14.68 -4.56 13.73
N SER A 36 15.06 -5.06 14.91
CA SER A 36 16.44 -5.48 15.20
C SER A 36 16.97 -6.59 14.30
N ASN A 37 16.07 -7.38 13.69
CA ASN A 37 16.39 -8.42 12.72
C ASN A 37 16.52 -7.89 11.27
N GLY A 38 16.39 -6.58 11.05
CA GLY A 38 16.50 -5.95 9.73
C GLY A 38 15.20 -5.95 8.92
N LEU A 39 14.08 -6.47 9.45
CA LEU A 39 12.78 -6.40 8.78
C LEU A 39 12.26 -4.96 8.78
N LYS A 40 11.94 -4.43 7.60
CA LYS A 40 11.25 -3.14 7.45
C LYS A 40 9.74 -3.35 7.57
N VAL A 41 9.12 -2.67 8.52
CA VAL A 41 7.68 -2.64 8.74
C VAL A 41 7.18 -1.24 8.37
N ILE A 42 6.18 -1.19 7.51
CA ILE A 42 5.52 0.05 7.09
C ILE A 42 4.11 0.03 7.69
N LEU A 43 3.87 0.87 8.70
CA LEU A 43 2.58 0.97 9.37
C LEU A 43 1.78 2.13 8.77
N VAL A 44 0.58 1.81 8.30
CA VAL A 44 -0.34 2.80 7.72
C VAL A 44 -1.61 2.82 8.58
N PRO A 45 -1.69 3.70 9.61
CA PRO A 45 -2.83 3.70 10.52
C PRO A 45 -4.11 4.17 9.82
N ASP A 46 -5.16 3.37 9.96
CA ASP A 46 -6.51 3.71 9.50
C ASP A 46 -7.54 3.51 10.61
N ALA A 47 -8.09 4.62 11.11
CA ALA A 47 -9.14 4.61 12.13
C ALA A 47 -10.56 4.62 11.52
N SER A 48 -10.70 4.57 10.19
CA SER A 48 -12.01 4.63 9.53
C SER A 48 -12.85 3.36 9.74
N LEU A 49 -12.22 2.19 9.79
CA LEU A 49 -12.90 0.91 9.99
C LEU A 49 -12.07 0.01 10.92
N PRO A 50 -12.70 -0.82 11.76
CA PRO A 50 -12.00 -1.70 12.70
C PRO A 50 -11.52 -2.99 12.01
N TYR A 51 -10.63 -2.86 11.02
CA TYR A 51 -9.97 -3.99 10.38
C TYR A 51 -8.47 -3.73 10.26
N PHE A 52 -7.70 -4.79 10.07
CA PHE A 52 -6.29 -4.69 9.74
C PHE A 52 -5.99 -5.59 8.53
N SER A 53 -5.01 -5.20 7.74
CA SER A 53 -4.49 -6.00 6.64
C SER A 53 -2.96 -5.99 6.74
N MET A 54 -2.36 -7.14 6.53
CA MET A 54 -0.90 -7.31 6.58
C MET A 54 -0.46 -7.97 5.28
N ASN A 55 0.64 -7.45 4.73
CA ASN A 55 1.31 -8.05 3.59
C ASN A 55 2.77 -8.25 3.95
N LEU A 56 3.26 -9.47 3.79
CA LEU A 56 4.66 -9.80 3.96
C LEU A 56 5.29 -9.98 2.58
N LEU A 57 6.26 -9.14 2.26
CA LEU A 57 6.98 -9.20 1.00
C LEU A 57 8.35 -9.84 1.23
N VAL A 58 8.54 -11.01 0.65
CA VAL A 58 9.84 -11.69 0.64
C VAL A 58 10.50 -11.41 -0.71
N LYS A 59 11.77 -11.02 -0.70
CA LYS A 59 12.56 -10.80 -1.92
C LYS A 59 13.02 -12.15 -2.51
N ALA A 60 12.06 -13.01 -2.84
CA ALA A 60 12.26 -14.32 -3.45
C ALA A 60 11.09 -14.60 -4.41
N GLY A 61 11.30 -15.48 -5.38
CA GLY A 61 10.33 -15.79 -6.43
C GLY A 61 10.98 -16.71 -7.46
N ALA A 62 10.26 -17.04 -8.55
CA ALA A 62 10.75 -17.98 -9.56
C ALA A 62 12.13 -17.60 -10.18
N VAL A 63 12.47 -16.31 -10.19
CA VAL A 63 13.79 -15.81 -10.61
C VAL A 63 14.94 -16.35 -9.74
N ASN A 64 14.64 -16.76 -8.51
CA ASN A 64 15.60 -17.31 -7.55
C ASN A 64 15.53 -18.84 -7.46
N ASP A 65 14.77 -19.50 -8.33
CA ASP A 65 14.72 -20.96 -8.38
C ASP A 65 16.10 -21.50 -8.83
N PRO A 66 16.68 -22.49 -8.13
CA PRO A 66 17.93 -23.11 -8.54
C PRO A 66 17.81 -23.81 -9.89
N GLU A 67 18.93 -23.97 -10.60
CA GLU A 67 18.96 -24.78 -11.83
C GLU A 67 18.37 -26.18 -11.56
N ALA A 68 17.51 -26.62 -12.49
CA ALA A 68 16.76 -27.87 -12.41
C ALA A 68 15.71 -27.96 -11.27
N LYS A 69 15.32 -26.84 -10.65
CA LYS A 69 14.25 -26.76 -9.63
C LYS A 69 13.25 -25.65 -9.91
N ASP A 70 12.85 -25.51 -11.16
CA ASP A 70 11.88 -24.53 -11.59
C ASP A 70 10.53 -24.70 -10.86
N GLY A 71 9.94 -23.60 -10.41
CA GLY A 71 8.67 -23.59 -9.69
C GLY A 71 8.82 -23.86 -8.18
N LEU A 72 10.04 -23.96 -7.65
CA LEU A 72 10.28 -24.18 -6.23
C LEU A 72 9.68 -23.05 -5.38
N ALA A 73 9.87 -21.79 -5.75
CA ALA A 73 9.29 -20.66 -5.03
C ALA A 73 7.75 -20.74 -4.96
N SER A 74 7.10 -21.09 -6.08
CA SER A 74 5.64 -21.24 -6.13
C SER A 74 5.18 -22.43 -5.28
N LEU A 75 5.90 -23.55 -5.30
CA LEU A 75 5.61 -24.68 -4.43
C LEU A 75 5.73 -24.30 -2.95
N VAL A 76 6.78 -23.56 -2.58
CA VAL A 76 6.98 -23.08 -1.20
C VAL A 76 5.84 -22.17 -0.77
N ALA A 77 5.41 -21.23 -1.63
CA ALA A 77 4.25 -20.37 -1.33
C ALA A 77 2.99 -21.18 -1.06
N ASN A 78 2.69 -22.17 -1.90
CA ASN A 78 1.55 -23.08 -1.70
C ASN A 78 1.63 -23.88 -0.39
N LEU A 79 2.85 -24.22 0.07
CA LEU A 79 3.07 -24.95 1.31
C LEU A 79 2.89 -24.10 2.57
N LEU A 80 3.05 -22.77 2.49
CA LEU A 80 2.82 -21.87 3.63
C LEU A 80 1.36 -21.91 4.11
N GLU A 81 0.42 -22.26 3.24
CA GLU A 81 -0.99 -22.44 3.58
C GLU A 81 -1.31 -23.82 4.18
N LYS A 82 -0.37 -24.78 4.15
CA LYS A 82 -0.59 -26.17 4.60
C LYS A 82 -0.27 -26.40 6.07
N GLY A 83 -0.10 -25.33 6.84
CA GLY A 83 0.14 -25.39 8.29
C GLY A 83 1.58 -25.06 8.68
N THR A 84 1.85 -25.24 9.96
CA THR A 84 3.12 -24.92 10.62
C THR A 84 3.50 -26.06 11.55
N GLU A 85 4.70 -26.03 12.12
CA GLU A 85 5.11 -27.00 13.15
C GLU A 85 4.15 -27.09 14.34
N LYS A 86 3.43 -26.00 14.64
CA LYS A 86 2.54 -25.89 15.80
C LYS A 86 1.06 -26.08 15.48
N ARG A 87 0.67 -26.05 14.21
CA ARG A 87 -0.74 -26.11 13.76
C ARG A 87 -0.83 -26.80 12.41
N SER A 88 -1.67 -27.82 12.30
CA SER A 88 -2.02 -28.44 11.02
C SER A 88 -2.76 -27.46 10.10
N ALA A 89 -2.84 -27.79 8.80
CA ALA A 89 -3.60 -27.01 7.81
C ALA A 89 -5.05 -26.79 8.27
N THR A 90 -5.70 -27.84 8.76
CA THR A 90 -7.10 -27.79 9.19
C THR A 90 -7.27 -26.90 10.42
N GLU A 91 -6.39 -27.02 11.42
CA GLU A 91 -6.43 -26.16 12.61
C GLU A 91 -6.19 -24.69 12.27
N LEU A 92 -5.27 -24.41 11.34
CA LEU A 92 -5.02 -23.05 10.85
C LEU A 92 -6.25 -22.48 10.14
N ALA A 93 -6.84 -23.24 9.22
CA ALA A 93 -8.04 -22.84 8.48
C ALA A 93 -9.22 -22.58 9.42
N THR A 94 -9.52 -23.51 10.33
CA THR A 94 -10.59 -23.35 11.31
C THR A 94 -10.36 -22.13 12.21
N ALA A 95 -9.13 -21.88 12.65
CA ALA A 95 -8.83 -20.70 13.47
C ALA A 95 -9.04 -19.38 12.71
N LEU A 96 -8.70 -19.33 11.41
CA LEU A 96 -8.93 -18.16 10.56
C LEU A 96 -10.42 -17.94 10.29
N GLU A 97 -11.16 -19.02 10.00
CA GLU A 97 -12.61 -18.99 9.78
C GLU A 97 -13.37 -18.49 11.02
N GLN A 98 -12.98 -18.93 12.22
CA GLN A 98 -13.60 -18.52 13.47
C GLN A 98 -13.54 -17.01 13.72
N ILE A 99 -12.50 -16.34 13.22
CA ILE A 99 -12.33 -14.89 13.35
C ILE A 99 -12.72 -14.13 12.07
N GLY A 100 -13.21 -14.83 11.04
CA GLY A 100 -13.55 -14.24 9.74
C GLY A 100 -12.34 -13.68 8.98
N ALA A 101 -11.14 -14.18 9.25
CA ALA A 101 -9.92 -13.75 8.58
C ALA A 101 -9.63 -14.61 7.34
N SER A 102 -8.92 -14.02 6.38
CA SER A 102 -8.35 -14.73 5.24
C SER A 102 -6.83 -14.67 5.27
N PHE A 103 -6.20 -15.72 4.75
CA PHE A 103 -4.75 -15.83 4.59
C PHE A 103 -4.46 -16.44 3.23
N SER A 104 -3.47 -15.90 2.53
CA SER A 104 -2.99 -16.45 1.26
C SER A 104 -1.51 -16.12 1.06
N ALA A 105 -0.80 -16.99 0.35
CA ALA A 105 0.59 -16.81 -0.04
C ALA A 105 0.78 -17.13 -1.54
N SER A 106 1.67 -16.38 -2.20
CA SER A 106 1.96 -16.50 -3.64
C SER A 106 3.42 -16.25 -3.96
#